data_AF-D7DR58-F1
#
_entry.id   AF-D7DR58-F1
#
_cell.length_a   1.000
_cell.length_b   1.000
_cell.length_c   1.000
_cell.angle_alpha   90.00
_cell.angle_beta   90.00
_cell.angle_gamma   90.00
#
_symmetry.space_group_name_H-M   'P 1'
#
loop_
_entity.id
_entity.type
_entity.pdbx_description
1 polymer ?
#
loop_
_entity_poly.entity_id
_entity_poly.type
_entity_poly.pdbx_seq_one_letter_code
_entity_poly.pdbx_strand_id
1 'polypeptide(L)'
;MDNYSLKMREIINNYKENFNENLKILDASAFIHGYNPMLEEGEHFTTNNIVEEVKTKEDIVFLSIESNRVKIMEPSAEILNMVKETALKTGDAVSDNDMEILALSIQLFGILYTDDYGIQNVAKKFEIIVKNINMEGIKKEFIWRKMCKGCKKLYNVNYSSETCEICGAELVRKMVKKRIDKKNTKNNVKKRKSNKKYKKDSNEIVWK
;
A
#
# COMPACT_ATOMS: atom_id res chain seq x y z
N MET A 1 27.91 21.30 13.79
CA MET A 1 26.97 20.85 12.73
C MET A 1 26.98 21.90 11.64
N ASP A 2 27.08 21.48 10.39
CA ASP A 2 26.94 22.38 9.24
C ASP A 2 25.47 22.80 9.05
N ASN A 3 25.26 23.92 8.36
CA ASN A 3 23.94 24.52 8.12
C ASN A 3 22.96 23.52 7.47
N TYR A 4 23.48 22.68 6.58
CA TYR A 4 22.73 21.61 5.94
C TYR A 4 22.19 20.57 6.93
N SER A 5 23.01 20.07 7.86
CA SER A 5 22.54 19.07 8.84
C SER A 5 21.48 19.62 9.79
N LEU A 6 21.51 20.93 10.10
CA LEU A 6 20.49 21.58 10.91
C LEU A 6 19.16 21.66 10.15
N LYS A 7 19.20 22.15 8.91
CA LYS A 7 18.00 22.24 8.05
C LYS A 7 17.38 20.87 7.77
N MET A 8 18.21 19.86 7.52
CA MET A 8 17.76 18.48 7.33
C MET A 8 16.99 17.95 8.55
N ARG A 9 17.51 18.18 9.76
CA ARG A 9 16.86 17.77 11.00
C ARG A 9 15.55 18.48 11.24
N GLU A 10 15.50 19.78 10.98
CA GLU A 10 14.27 20.57 11.08
C GLU A 10 13.17 19.99 10.20
N ILE A 11 13.50 19.65 8.95
CA ILE A 11 12.55 19.06 8.00
C ILE A 11 12.07 17.68 8.44
N ILE A 12 12.98 16.81 8.88
CA ILE A 12 12.63 15.47 9.39
C ILE A 12 11.70 15.60 10.60
N ASN A 13 11.99 16.52 11.52
CA ASN A 13 11.16 16.74 12.70
C ASN A 13 9.79 17.29 12.30
N ASN A 14 9.76 18.30 11.43
CA ASN A 14 8.52 18.89 10.93
C ASN A 14 7.65 17.86 10.20
N TYR A 15 8.26 16.98 9.41
CA TYR A 15 7.58 15.87 8.75
C TYR A 15 6.96 14.91 9.75
N LYS A 16 7.70 14.50 10.78
CA LYS A 16 7.19 13.57 11.81
C LYS A 16 6.06 14.19 12.64
N GLU A 17 6.17 15.47 12.99
CA GLU A 17 5.18 16.17 13.80
C GLU A 17 3.86 16.40 13.05
N ASN A 18 3.94 16.65 11.74
CA ASN A 18 2.77 16.95 10.90
C ASN A 18 2.34 15.77 10.02
N PHE A 19 2.93 14.60 10.22
CA PHE A 19 2.67 13.42 9.39
C PHE A 19 1.18 13.08 9.36
N ASN A 20 0.66 12.86 8.15
CA ASN A 20 -0.74 12.54 7.93
C ASN A 20 -0.89 11.31 7.03
N GLU A 21 -1.36 10.20 7.63
CA GLU A 21 -1.55 8.94 6.93
C GLU A 21 -2.64 8.96 5.84
N ASN A 22 -3.52 9.97 5.87
CA ASN A 22 -4.56 10.16 4.85
C ASN A 22 -4.04 10.86 3.59
N LEU A 23 -2.86 11.50 3.64
CA LEU A 23 -2.24 12.14 2.48
C LEU A 23 -1.34 11.13 1.78
N LYS A 24 -1.64 10.86 0.51
CA LYS A 24 -0.99 9.81 -0.27
C LYS A 24 -0.38 10.41 -1.53
N ILE A 25 0.93 10.31 -1.65
CA ILE A 25 1.69 10.85 -2.78
C ILE A 25 2.01 9.68 -3.70
N LEU A 26 1.59 9.78 -4.96
CA LEU A 26 1.64 8.69 -5.93
C LEU A 26 2.72 8.95 -6.97
N ASP A 27 3.69 8.03 -7.03
CA ASP A 27 4.69 7.99 -8.10
C ASP A 27 4.14 7.33 -9.37
N ALA A 28 4.83 7.45 -10.50
CA ALA A 28 4.46 6.78 -11.76
C ALA A 28 4.34 5.26 -11.56
N SER A 29 5.28 4.67 -10.82
CA SER A 29 5.27 3.25 -10.49
C SER A 29 4.00 2.82 -9.76
N ALA A 30 3.40 3.70 -8.94
CA ALA A 30 2.15 3.42 -8.25
C ALA A 30 0.98 3.21 -9.22
N PHE A 31 0.83 4.11 -10.18
CA PHE A 31 -0.20 4.00 -11.21
C PHE A 31 0.02 2.78 -12.11
N ILE A 32 1.28 2.55 -12.51
CA ILE A 32 1.65 1.43 -13.39
C ILE A 32 1.38 0.08 -12.72
N HIS A 33 1.69 -0.05 -11.42
CA HIS A 33 1.50 -1.30 -10.66
C HIS A 33 0.10 -1.49 -10.08
N GLY A 34 -0.87 -0.65 -10.48
CA GLY A 34 -2.28 -0.92 -10.29
C GLY A 34 -2.88 -0.36 -9.01
N TYR A 35 -2.25 0.65 -8.41
CA TYR A 35 -2.92 1.46 -7.40
C TYR A 35 -4.06 2.23 -8.03
N ASN A 36 -5.21 2.18 -7.36
CA ASN A 36 -6.41 2.82 -7.84
C ASN A 36 -6.93 3.83 -6.81
N PRO A 37 -6.70 5.14 -7.04
CA PRO A 37 -7.19 6.22 -6.17
C PRO A 37 -8.71 6.21 -5.97
N MET A 38 -9.48 5.56 -6.85
CA MET A 38 -10.94 5.41 -6.69
C MET A 38 -11.29 4.48 -5.53
N LEU A 39 -10.53 3.41 -5.36
CA LEU A 39 -10.83 2.34 -4.40
C LEU A 39 -10.20 2.59 -3.04
N GLU A 40 -9.15 3.40 -3.02
CA GLU A 40 -8.38 3.73 -1.84
C GLU A 40 -8.97 4.97 -1.13
N GLU A 41 -8.97 4.92 0.21
CA GLU A 41 -9.37 6.05 1.05
C GLU A 41 -8.21 7.07 1.17
N GLY A 42 -8.53 8.31 1.53
CA GLY A 42 -7.54 9.40 1.65
C GLY A 42 -7.53 10.37 0.46
N GLU A 43 -6.69 11.39 0.58
CA GLU A 43 -6.43 12.37 -0.47
C GLU A 43 -5.16 12.00 -1.20
N HIS A 44 -5.24 11.96 -2.54
CA HIS A 44 -4.13 11.55 -3.37
C HIS A 44 -3.53 12.75 -4.09
N PHE A 45 -2.21 12.76 -4.19
CA PHE A 45 -1.45 13.82 -4.83
C PHE A 45 -0.41 13.22 -5.77
N THR A 46 -0.11 13.95 -6.84
CA THR A 46 0.95 13.64 -7.80
C THR A 46 1.46 14.95 -8.41
N THR A 47 2.60 14.91 -9.08
CA THR A 47 3.08 16.04 -9.89
C THR A 47 2.62 15.91 -11.34
N ASN A 48 2.67 17.00 -12.09
CA ASN A 48 2.29 17.00 -13.51
C ASN A 48 3.25 16.14 -14.34
N ASN A 49 4.55 16.19 -14.03
CA ASN A 49 5.57 15.44 -14.76
C ASN A 49 5.37 13.92 -14.62
N ILE A 50 4.94 13.44 -13.45
CA ILE A 50 4.58 12.03 -13.25
C ILE A 50 3.34 11.64 -14.07
N VAL A 51 2.35 12.52 -14.19
CA VAL A 51 1.17 12.27 -15.02
C VAL A 51 1.55 12.09 -16.50
N GLU A 52 2.45 12.94 -17.00
CA GLU A 52 2.93 12.87 -18.39
C GLU A 52 3.76 11.61 -18.68
N GLU A 53 4.42 11.05 -17.68
CA GLU A 53 5.20 9.82 -17.79
C GLU A 53 4.32 8.57 -17.93
N VAL A 54 3.16 8.53 -17.27
CA VAL A 54 2.29 7.34 -17.19
C VAL A 54 1.44 7.17 -18.46
N LYS A 55 2.03 6.57 -19.50
CA LYS A 55 1.33 6.29 -20.78
C LYS A 55 0.45 5.04 -20.75
N THR A 56 0.84 4.01 -20.00
CA THR A 56 0.14 2.71 -20.03
C THR A 56 -1.19 2.69 -19.27
N LYS A 57 -1.41 3.66 -18.39
CA LYS A 57 -2.57 3.77 -17.49
C LYS A 57 -3.20 5.16 -17.51
N GLU A 58 -3.02 5.87 -18.63
CA GLU A 58 -3.48 7.24 -18.83
C GLU A 58 -4.98 7.41 -18.48
N ASP A 59 -5.83 6.48 -18.94
CA ASP A 59 -7.27 6.51 -18.63
C ASP A 59 -7.56 6.53 -17.12
N ILE A 60 -6.81 5.76 -16.33
CA ILE A 60 -7.01 5.69 -14.86
C ILE A 60 -6.55 7.00 -14.22
N VAL A 61 -5.41 7.53 -14.65
CA VAL A 61 -4.85 8.78 -14.13
C VAL A 61 -5.80 9.94 -14.47
N PHE A 62 -6.20 10.06 -15.73
CA PHE A 62 -7.13 11.06 -16.22
C PHE A 62 -8.46 11.03 -15.47
N LEU A 63 -9.12 9.86 -15.38
CA LEU A 63 -10.37 9.72 -14.63
C LEU A 63 -10.19 10.05 -13.15
N SER A 64 -9.02 9.76 -12.57
CA SER A 64 -8.74 10.05 -11.16
C SER A 64 -8.59 11.55 -10.90
N ILE A 65 -8.04 12.29 -11.86
CA ILE A 65 -7.91 13.75 -11.82
C ILE A 65 -9.27 14.40 -12.04
N GLU A 66 -10.00 14.02 -13.09
CA GLU A 66 -11.33 14.55 -13.44
C GLU A 66 -12.35 14.35 -12.30
N SER A 67 -12.29 13.21 -11.62
CA SER A 67 -13.15 12.93 -10.46
C SER A 67 -12.68 13.57 -9.15
N ASN A 68 -11.62 14.40 -9.20
CA ASN A 68 -11.03 15.09 -8.06
C ASN A 68 -10.57 14.14 -6.93
N ARG A 69 -10.19 12.91 -7.29
CA ARG A 69 -9.68 11.90 -6.35
C ARG A 69 -8.16 11.92 -6.27
N VAL A 70 -7.51 12.42 -7.32
CA VAL A 70 -6.09 12.79 -7.36
C VAL A 70 -5.98 14.27 -7.67
N LYS A 71 -5.16 14.98 -6.90
CA LYS A 71 -4.84 16.39 -7.09
C LYS A 71 -3.43 16.50 -7.65
N ILE A 72 -3.26 17.33 -8.69
CA ILE A 72 -1.93 17.66 -9.20
C ILE A 72 -1.38 18.84 -8.39
N MET A 73 -0.20 18.69 -7.81
CA MET A 73 0.47 19.73 -7.03
C MET A 73 1.97 19.67 -7.25
N GLU A 74 2.60 20.84 -7.40
CA GLU A 74 4.04 20.96 -7.48
C GLU A 74 4.65 21.32 -6.11
N PRO A 75 5.83 20.76 -5.77
CA PRO A 75 6.53 21.12 -4.55
C PRO A 75 7.10 22.53 -4.63
N SER A 76 7.36 23.12 -3.47
CA SER A 76 8.09 24.38 -3.36
C SER A 76 9.54 24.21 -3.81
N ALA A 77 10.08 25.24 -4.47
CA ALA A 77 11.46 25.26 -4.94
C ALA A 77 12.47 25.08 -3.80
N GLU A 78 12.15 25.55 -2.59
CA GLU A 78 13.00 25.38 -1.41
C GLU A 78 13.19 23.91 -1.03
N ILE A 79 12.09 23.15 -0.93
CA ILE A 79 12.15 21.73 -0.59
C ILE A 79 12.78 20.95 -1.73
N LEU A 80 12.44 21.28 -2.99
CA LEU A 80 13.00 20.63 -4.16
C LEU A 80 14.53 20.77 -4.24
N ASN A 81 15.07 21.97 -4.04
CA ASN A 81 16.52 22.19 -4.04
C ASN A 81 17.23 21.40 -2.95
N MET A 82 16.58 21.25 -1.79
CA MET A 82 17.13 20.52 -0.66
C MET A 82 17.11 18.99 -0.88
N VAL A 83 16.07 18.47 -1.57
CA VAL A 83 16.07 17.09 -2.07
C VAL A 83 17.18 16.89 -3.11
N LYS A 84 17.36 17.82 -4.06
CA LYS A 84 18.44 17.79 -5.07
C LYS A 84 19.83 17.72 -4.43
N GLU A 85 20.11 18.59 -3.46
CA GLU A 85 21.37 18.56 -2.71
C GLU A 85 21.59 17.21 -1.99
N THR A 86 20.52 16.60 -1.48
CA THR A 86 20.58 15.33 -0.77
C THR A 86 20.83 14.16 -1.72
N ALA A 87 20.15 14.11 -2.85
CA ALA A 87 20.35 13.10 -3.89
C ALA A 87 21.79 13.13 -4.43
N LEU A 88 22.33 14.33 -4.68
CA LEU A 88 23.74 14.50 -5.08
C LEU A 88 24.72 13.95 -4.03
N LYS A 89 24.41 14.10 -2.73
CA LYS A 89 25.24 13.58 -1.64
C LYS A 89 25.14 12.07 -1.44
N THR A 90 23.98 11.46 -1.73
CA THR A 90 23.85 9.99 -1.65
C THR A 90 24.48 9.29 -2.84
N GLY A 91 24.65 10.00 -3.96
CA GLY A 91 25.18 9.43 -5.20
C GLY A 91 24.19 8.51 -5.90
N ASP A 92 22.92 8.51 -5.47
CA ASP A 92 21.85 7.79 -6.16
C ASP A 92 21.47 8.57 -7.43
N ALA A 93 21.39 7.87 -8.57
CA ALA A 93 20.92 8.43 -9.82
C ALA A 93 19.39 8.46 -9.82
N VAL A 94 18.83 9.56 -9.33
CA VAL A 94 17.38 9.81 -9.24
C VAL A 94 16.99 10.83 -10.31
N SER A 95 15.86 10.66 -10.99
CA SER A 95 15.43 11.59 -12.05
C SER A 95 14.90 12.90 -11.46
N ASP A 96 14.77 13.95 -12.28
CA ASP A 96 14.18 15.22 -11.83
C ASP A 96 12.72 15.03 -11.37
N ASN A 97 11.93 14.22 -12.09
CA ASN A 97 10.54 13.88 -11.73
C ASN A 97 10.46 13.20 -10.36
N ASP A 98 11.37 12.27 -10.10
CA ASP A 98 11.45 11.55 -8.82
C ASP A 98 11.81 12.47 -7.65
N MET A 99 12.65 13.49 -7.90
CA MET A 99 12.99 14.48 -6.88
C MET A 99 11.78 15.38 -6.55
N GLU A 100 10.94 15.69 -7.53
CA GLU A 100 9.71 16.44 -7.30
C GLU A 100 8.71 15.66 -6.46
N ILE A 101 8.52 14.37 -6.74
CA ILE A 101 7.57 13.55 -5.96
C ILE A 101 8.05 13.34 -4.51
N LEU A 102 9.37 13.20 -4.31
CA LEU A 102 9.99 13.19 -2.98
C LEU A 102 9.74 14.51 -2.25
N ALA A 103 10.01 15.64 -2.90
CA ALA A 103 9.81 16.96 -2.33
C ALA A 103 8.33 17.20 -1.96
N LEU A 104 7.40 16.75 -2.82
CA LEU A 104 5.97 16.86 -2.56
C LEU A 104 5.56 16.04 -1.33
N SER A 105 6.10 14.83 -1.17
CA SER A 105 5.83 13.99 0.00
C SER A 105 6.30 14.61 1.32
N ILE A 106 7.45 15.29 1.31
CA ILE A 106 7.95 16.06 2.46
C ILE A 106 7.02 17.22 2.75
N GLN A 107 6.66 18.00 1.72
CA GLN A 107 5.85 19.21 1.86
C GLN A 107 4.44 18.93 2.40
N LEU A 108 3.83 17.84 1.94
CA LEU A 108 2.48 17.46 2.35
C LEU A 108 2.48 16.55 3.58
N PHE A 109 3.65 16.16 4.09
CA PHE A 109 3.77 15.26 5.25
C PHE A 109 3.03 13.93 5.06
N GLY A 110 2.95 13.46 3.81
CA GLY A 110 2.16 12.28 3.45
C GLY A 110 3.02 11.04 3.23
N ILE A 111 2.33 9.94 2.90
CA ILE A 111 2.96 8.66 2.56
C ILE A 111 3.31 8.67 1.08
N LEU A 112 4.57 8.38 0.76
CA LEU A 112 5.01 8.18 -0.62
C LEU A 112 4.71 6.74 -1.06
N TYR A 113 4.03 6.59 -2.18
CA TYR A 113 3.76 5.31 -2.79
C TYR A 113 4.65 5.14 -4.02
N THR A 114 5.63 4.25 -3.92
CA THR A 114 6.57 3.94 -5.01
C THR A 114 7.13 2.54 -4.85
N ASP A 115 7.42 1.87 -5.95
CA ASP A 115 8.18 0.62 -5.97
C ASP A 115 9.64 0.83 -6.44
N ASP A 116 10.05 2.07 -6.73
CA ASP A 116 11.42 2.38 -7.18
C ASP A 116 12.42 2.41 -6.02
N TYR A 117 13.52 1.65 -6.16
CA TYR A 117 14.55 1.54 -5.12
C TYR A 117 15.40 2.81 -4.97
N GLY A 118 15.66 3.54 -6.04
CA GLY A 118 16.39 4.82 -6.01
C GLY A 118 15.62 5.88 -5.23
N ILE A 119 14.31 5.99 -5.51
CA ILE A 119 13.41 6.88 -4.76
C ILE A 119 13.37 6.50 -3.28
N GLN A 120 13.25 5.20 -2.98
CA GLN A 120 13.25 4.69 -1.60
C GLN A 120 14.56 5.00 -0.84
N ASN A 121 15.71 4.99 -1.52
CA ASN A 121 17.00 5.28 -0.90
C ASN A 121 17.10 6.73 -0.44
N VAL A 122 16.68 7.67 -1.30
CA VAL A 122 16.64 9.09 -0.94
C VAL A 122 15.58 9.34 0.12
N ALA A 123 14.39 8.75 -0.02
CA ALA A 123 13.30 8.87 0.96
C ALA A 123 13.72 8.47 2.38
N LYS A 124 14.54 7.42 2.52
CA LYS A 124 15.08 6.98 3.82
C LYS A 124 15.94 8.03 4.51
N LYS A 125 16.64 8.90 3.76
CA LYS A 125 17.44 9.99 4.35
C LYS A 125 16.57 11.03 5.04
N PHE A 126 15.37 11.24 4.50
CA PHE A 126 14.36 12.14 5.02
C PHE A 126 13.42 11.47 6.02
N GLU A 127 13.61 10.19 6.31
CA GLU A 127 12.69 9.38 7.12
C GLU A 127 11.23 9.45 6.63
N ILE A 128 11.04 9.60 5.32
CA ILE A 128 9.72 9.61 4.69
C ILE A 128 9.15 8.19 4.76
N ILE A 129 7.87 8.10 5.09
CA ILE A 129 7.17 6.82 5.10
C ILE A 129 6.84 6.44 3.67
N VAL A 130 7.47 5.36 3.20
CA VAL A 130 7.23 4.79 1.86
C VAL A 130 6.37 3.53 1.97
N LYS A 131 5.38 3.41 1.08
CA LYS A 131 4.60 2.19 0.87
C LYS A 131 4.81 1.67 -0.54
N ASN A 132 5.18 0.40 -0.61
CA ASN A 132 5.23 -0.32 -1.87
C ASN A 132 3.82 -0.64 -2.35
N ILE A 133 3.63 -0.59 -3.66
CA ILE A 133 2.34 -0.80 -4.32
C ILE A 133 2.17 -2.26 -4.65
N ASN A 134 3.29 -2.90 -4.99
CA ASN A 134 3.41 -4.34 -5.14
C ASN A 134 2.62 -4.96 -4.01
N MET A 135 1.39 -5.39 -4.35
CA MET A 135 0.39 -5.71 -3.35
C MET A 135 1.09 -6.60 -2.34
N GLU A 136 0.90 -6.39 -1.04
CA GLU A 136 0.84 -7.55 -0.18
C GLU A 136 -0.21 -8.44 -0.85
N GLY A 137 0.29 -9.33 -1.72
CA GLY A 137 -0.54 -10.02 -2.68
C GLY A 137 -1.62 -10.63 -1.83
N ILE A 138 -2.89 -10.52 -2.24
CA ILE A 138 -3.95 -11.35 -1.67
C ILE A 138 -3.26 -12.69 -1.41
N LYS A 139 -3.09 -13.07 -0.13
CA LYS A 139 -2.33 -14.25 0.28
C LYS A 139 -3.11 -15.46 -0.24
N LYS A 140 -3.05 -15.68 -1.55
CA LYS A 140 -3.64 -16.77 -2.28
C LYS A 140 -2.66 -17.89 -2.02
N GLU A 141 -2.73 -18.43 -0.80
CA GLU A 141 -2.05 -19.66 -0.48
C GLU A 141 -2.61 -20.71 -1.44
N PHE A 142 -1.77 -21.16 -2.36
CA PHE A 142 -2.10 -22.29 -3.21
C PHE A 142 -1.79 -23.56 -2.42
N ILE A 143 -2.75 -24.48 -2.37
CA ILE A 143 -2.55 -25.79 -1.77
C ILE A 143 -2.58 -26.85 -2.85
N TRP A 144 -1.68 -27.81 -2.72
CA TRP A 144 -1.74 -29.02 -3.52
C TRP A 144 -2.88 -29.89 -3.03
N ARG A 145 -3.73 -30.33 -3.97
CA ARG A 145 -4.82 -31.28 -3.73
C ARG A 145 -4.73 -32.39 -4.77
N LYS A 146 -5.23 -33.57 -4.44
CA LYS A 146 -5.48 -34.63 -5.41
C LYS A 146 -6.86 -34.36 -6.05
N MET A 147 -6.95 -34.31 -7.36
CA MET A 147 -8.20 -34.09 -8.10
C MET A 147 -8.51 -35.33 -8.94
N CYS A 148 -9.73 -35.84 -8.84
CA CYS A 148 -10.17 -36.92 -9.71
C CYS A 148 -10.29 -36.45 -11.17
N LYS A 149 -9.73 -37.20 -12.12
CA LYS A 149 -9.87 -36.93 -13.57
C LYS A 149 -11.32 -37.05 -14.07
N GLY A 150 -12.12 -37.93 -13.47
CA GLY A 150 -13.52 -38.16 -13.84
C GLY A 150 -14.47 -37.13 -13.23
N CYS A 151 -14.80 -37.28 -11.94
CA CYS A 151 -15.82 -36.46 -11.28
C CYS A 151 -15.31 -35.10 -10.74
N LYS A 152 -14.02 -34.78 -10.93
CA LYS A 152 -13.36 -33.53 -10.48
C LYS A 152 -13.39 -33.26 -8.97
N LYS A 153 -13.75 -34.25 -8.14
CA LYS A 153 -13.68 -34.13 -6.67
C LYS A 153 -12.23 -33.87 -6.23
N LEU A 154 -12.09 -32.98 -5.23
CA LEU A 154 -10.82 -32.62 -4.62
C LEU A 154 -10.64 -33.35 -3.29
N TYR A 155 -9.47 -33.96 -3.13
CA TYR A 155 -9.03 -34.68 -1.95
C TYR A 155 -7.81 -33.98 -1.36
N ASN A 156 -7.57 -34.17 -0.06
CA ASN A 156 -6.33 -33.71 0.56
C ASN A 156 -5.13 -34.40 -0.11
N VAL A 157 -3.97 -33.74 -0.14
CA VAL A 157 -2.75 -34.30 -0.73
C VAL A 157 -2.35 -35.62 -0.04
N ASN A 158 -2.64 -35.75 1.25
CA ASN A 158 -2.38 -36.93 2.08
C ASN A 158 -3.47 -38.02 1.98
N TYR A 159 -4.43 -37.91 1.06
CA TYR A 159 -5.43 -38.96 0.86
C TYR A 159 -4.73 -40.26 0.41
N SER A 160 -5.02 -41.36 1.11
CA SER A 160 -4.27 -42.63 1.01
C SER A 160 -4.44 -43.34 -0.33
N SER A 161 -5.61 -43.20 -0.99
CA SER A 161 -5.87 -43.84 -2.27
C SER A 161 -5.35 -42.99 -3.46
N GLU A 162 -5.03 -43.69 -4.54
CA GLU A 162 -4.71 -43.11 -5.86
C GLU A 162 -5.93 -43.09 -6.81
N THR A 163 -7.03 -43.71 -6.40
CA THR A 163 -8.30 -43.78 -7.13
C THR A 163 -9.41 -43.04 -6.38
N CYS A 164 -10.37 -42.52 -7.14
CA CYS A 164 -11.50 -41.78 -6.60
C CYS A 164 -12.52 -42.73 -5.96
N GLU A 165 -12.89 -42.50 -4.70
CA GLU A 165 -13.93 -43.29 -4.01
C GLU A 165 -15.33 -43.17 -4.63
N ILE A 166 -15.58 -42.14 -5.44
CA ILE A 166 -16.89 -41.90 -6.05
C ILE A 166 -17.02 -42.60 -7.41
N CYS A 167 -16.00 -42.52 -8.25
CA CYS A 167 -16.10 -42.97 -9.65
C CYS A 167 -14.95 -43.86 -10.12
N GLY A 168 -14.06 -44.29 -9.22
CA GLY A 168 -12.94 -45.18 -9.52
C GLY A 168 -11.80 -44.57 -10.35
N ALA A 169 -11.99 -43.40 -10.96
CA ALA A 169 -10.99 -42.77 -11.81
C ALA A 169 -9.75 -42.28 -11.04
N GLU A 170 -8.61 -42.26 -11.71
CA GLU A 170 -7.30 -41.86 -11.17
C GLU A 170 -7.30 -40.42 -10.60
N LEU A 171 -6.57 -40.23 -9.51
CA LEU A 171 -6.36 -38.93 -8.86
C LEU A 171 -5.04 -38.29 -9.32
N VAL A 172 -5.11 -37.07 -9.83
CA VAL A 172 -3.93 -36.27 -10.20
C VAL A 172 -3.67 -35.13 -9.25
N ARG A 173 -2.40 -34.79 -9.03
CA ARG A 173 -2.04 -33.58 -8.28
C ARG A 173 -2.44 -32.34 -9.05
N LYS A 174 -3.13 -31.42 -8.38
CA LYS A 174 -3.50 -30.12 -8.92
C LYS A 174 -3.30 -29.04 -7.87
N MET A 175 -2.74 -27.92 -8.31
CA MET A 175 -2.65 -26.72 -7.50
C MET A 175 -4.01 -26.01 -7.47
N VAL A 176 -4.54 -25.74 -6.28
CA VAL A 176 -5.84 -25.05 -6.12
C VAL A 176 -5.73 -23.90 -5.12
N LYS A 177 -6.55 -22.86 -5.29
CA LYS A 177 -6.63 -21.72 -4.35
C LYS A 177 -7.18 -22.21 -3.01
N LYS A 178 -6.48 -21.95 -1.89
CA LYS A 178 -6.97 -22.24 -0.53
C LYS A 178 -8.19 -21.35 -0.26
N ARG A 179 -9.37 -21.96 -0.10
CA ARG A 179 -10.55 -21.21 0.36
C ARG A 179 -10.31 -20.83 1.82
N ILE A 180 -10.41 -19.54 2.12
CA ILE A 180 -10.35 -19.03 3.50
C ILE A 180 -11.62 -19.50 4.21
N ASP A 181 -11.49 -20.35 5.23
CA ASP A 181 -12.62 -20.81 6.03
C ASP A 181 -13.19 -19.63 6.84
N LYS A 182 -14.42 -19.21 6.53
CA LYS A 182 -15.20 -18.17 7.25
C LYS A 182 -15.58 -18.54 8.71
N LYS A 183 -14.87 -19.47 9.36
CA LYS A 183 -15.14 -19.85 10.76
C LYS A 183 -14.50 -18.88 11.77
N ASN A 184 -13.43 -18.16 11.43
CA ASN A 184 -12.77 -17.22 12.35
C ASN A 184 -13.47 -15.87 12.51
N THR A 185 -14.38 -15.47 11.61
CA THR A 185 -15.10 -14.18 11.71
C THR A 185 -16.19 -14.18 12.77
N LYS A 186 -16.74 -15.33 13.19
CA LYS A 186 -17.78 -15.38 14.25
C LYS A 186 -17.25 -15.12 15.66
N ASN A 187 -15.98 -15.42 15.94
CA ASN A 187 -15.40 -15.20 17.26
C ASN A 187 -15.08 -13.72 17.53
N ASN A 188 -14.69 -12.95 16.50
CA ASN A 188 -14.42 -11.51 16.64
C ASN A 188 -15.70 -10.65 16.74
N VAL A 189 -16.84 -11.11 16.19
CA VAL A 189 -18.13 -10.41 16.38
C VAL A 189 -18.68 -10.60 17.80
N LYS A 190 -18.46 -11.78 18.42
CA LYS A 190 -18.86 -12.01 19.83
C LYS A 190 -18.04 -11.18 20.81
N LYS A 191 -16.71 -11.05 20.60
CA LYS A 191 -15.84 -10.19 21.42
C LYS A 191 -16.19 -8.71 21.35
N ARG A 192 -16.65 -8.22 20.19
CA ARG A 192 -17.14 -6.83 20.03
C ARG A 192 -18.47 -6.58 20.73
N LYS A 193 -19.36 -7.57 20.84
CA LYS A 193 -20.64 -7.42 21.55
C LYS A 193 -20.49 -7.46 23.08
N SER A 194 -19.52 -8.19 23.63
CA SER A 194 -19.24 -8.17 25.08
C SER A 194 -18.62 -6.84 25.52
N ASN A 195 -17.72 -6.24 24.73
CA ASN A 195 -17.10 -4.94 25.07
C ASN A 195 -18.04 -3.74 24.92
N LYS A 196 -19.15 -3.85 24.17
CA LYS A 196 -20.17 -2.79 24.07
C LYS A 196 -21.15 -2.79 25.25
N LYS A 197 -21.27 -3.90 26.00
CA LYS A 197 -22.15 -3.99 27.18
C LYS A 197 -21.51 -3.32 28.40
N TYR A 198 -20.21 -3.55 28.64
CA TYR A 198 -19.46 -2.96 29.76
C TYR A 198 -19.32 -1.42 29.72
N LYS A 199 -19.40 -0.81 28.53
CA LYS A 199 -19.35 0.67 28.40
C LYS A 199 -20.71 1.37 28.59
N LYS A 200 -21.82 0.64 28.64
CA LYS A 200 -23.14 1.24 28.82
C LYS A 200 -23.55 1.34 30.30
N ASP A 201 -23.03 0.46 31.14
CA ASP A 201 -23.39 0.36 32.56
C ASP A 201 -22.46 1.19 33.50
N SER A 202 -21.53 1.98 32.95
CA SER A 202 -20.55 2.79 33.72
C SER A 202 -20.84 4.30 33.72
N ASN A 203 -21.97 4.74 33.16
CA ASN A 203 -22.36 6.15 33.04
C ASN A 203 -23.63 6.53 33.82
N GLU A 204 -23.87 5.90 34.98
CA GLU A 204 -24.76 6.46 36.01
C GLU A 204 -23.90 6.85 37.22
N ILE A 205 -23.39 8.08 37.21
CA ILE A 205 -22.80 8.72 38.39
C ILE A 205 -23.69 9.91 38.77
N VAL A 206 -24.38 9.67 39.87
CA VAL A 206 -25.18 10.52 40.75
C VAL A 206 -24.59 11.91 40.94
N TRP A 207 -25.42 12.95 40.81
CA TRP A 207 -25.27 14.19 41.59
C TRP A 207 -26.61 14.51 42.25
N LYS A 208 -26.52 14.81 43.55
CA LYS A 208 -27.61 15.21 44.45
C LYS A 208 -28.31 16.47 43.98
#